data_AF-A0A1F8GM85-F1
#
_entry.id   AF-A0A1F8GM85-F1
#
_cell.length_a   1.000
_cell.length_b   1.000
_cell.length_c   1.000
_cell.angle_alpha   90.00
_cell.angle_beta   90.00
_cell.angle_gamma   90.00
#
_symmetry.space_group_name_H-M   'P 1'
#
loop_
_entity.id
_entity.type
_entity.pdbx_description
1 polymer ?
#
loop_
_entity_poly.entity_id
_entity_poly.type
_entity_poly.pdbx_seq_one_letter_code
_entity_poly.pdbx_strand_id
1 'polypeptide(L)'
;MGDLLRKIKEEASRVYLRKEEKLLIRQKLSSLSGNFSGGDFNKTQHAWRRFSTMFTKSMTHPAPIMLIAAVLISGGVSYAAEGSLPGDLLYPVKLGVNEEVGAWAAFSAESSAHWEVKRAERRLEEAETLAAQGNLDVNVSAAIEEKFERHAAKVKDRINKFEAKQDFKAAVDVGSNFEASLKAHEKILDKLSQKESKLKLIRERVRVRADDMVNTNAGARMREGAQNSGGNNSEFEIRGGVEIKDDRDAGDGKTRNSVETESSLRIELEVPQP
;
A
#
# COMPACT_ATOMS: atom_id res chain seq x y z
N MET A 1 5.93 -42.08 -40.67
CA MET A 1 5.06 -42.42 -39.51
C MET A 1 5.58 -43.61 -38.67
N GLY A 2 6.24 -44.63 -39.24
CA GLY A 2 6.67 -45.81 -38.47
C GLY A 2 7.73 -45.55 -37.38
N ASP A 3 8.62 -44.57 -37.59
CA ASP A 3 9.76 -44.35 -36.70
C ASP A 3 9.39 -43.65 -35.38
N LEU A 4 8.42 -42.75 -35.44
CA LEU A 4 7.83 -42.08 -34.26
C LEU A 4 7.09 -43.08 -33.35
N LEU A 5 6.32 -43.99 -33.93
CA LEU A 5 5.60 -45.03 -33.18
C LEU A 5 6.55 -46.00 -32.48
N ARG A 6 7.70 -46.30 -33.11
CA ARG A 6 8.73 -47.15 -32.52
C ARG A 6 9.39 -46.48 -31.32
N LYS A 7 9.68 -45.17 -31.43
CA LYS A 7 10.27 -44.37 -30.35
C LYS A 7 9.33 -44.22 -29.14
N ILE A 8 8.04 -43.96 -29.39
CA ILE A 8 7.02 -43.90 -28.32
C ILE A 8 6.88 -45.24 -27.61
N LYS A 9 6.90 -46.35 -28.36
CA LYS A 9 6.81 -47.70 -27.78
C LYS A 9 8.01 -48.02 -26.88
N GLU A 10 9.21 -47.61 -27.27
CA GLU A 10 10.41 -47.77 -26.44
C GLU A 10 10.35 -46.94 -25.15
N GLU A 11 9.95 -45.67 -25.22
CA GLU A 11 9.82 -44.81 -24.04
C GLU A 11 8.70 -45.30 -23.09
N ALA A 12 7.56 -45.71 -23.63
CA ALA A 12 6.46 -46.27 -22.84
C ALA A 12 6.88 -47.55 -22.09
N SER A 13 7.76 -48.37 -22.68
CA SER A 13 8.29 -49.58 -22.04
C SER A 13 9.30 -49.31 -20.92
N ARG A 14 9.84 -48.08 -20.82
CA ARG A 14 10.70 -47.66 -19.70
C ARG A 14 9.91 -47.15 -18.50
N VAL A 15 8.68 -46.67 -18.73
CA VAL A 15 7.81 -46.08 -17.69
C VAL A 15 6.77 -47.07 -17.19
N TYR A 16 6.33 -48.01 -18.02
CA TYR A 16 5.30 -49.00 -17.66
C TYR A 16 5.93 -50.32 -17.21
N LEU A 17 5.56 -50.77 -16.01
CA LEU A 17 5.93 -52.10 -15.49
C LEU A 17 5.47 -53.20 -16.45
N ARG A 18 6.41 -54.06 -16.87
CA ARG A 18 6.08 -55.21 -17.71
C ARG A 18 5.15 -56.15 -16.93
N LYS A 19 4.32 -56.91 -17.66
CA LYS A 19 3.34 -57.83 -17.04
C LYS A 19 4.00 -58.78 -16.03
N GLU A 20 5.23 -59.18 -16.31
CA GLU A 20 6.05 -60.09 -15.51
C GLU A 20 6.51 -59.45 -14.19
N GLU A 21 6.95 -58.19 -14.25
CA GLU A 21 7.33 -57.41 -13.07
C GLU A 21 6.11 -57.15 -12.17
N LYS A 22 4.96 -56.86 -12.80
CA LYS A 22 3.69 -56.68 -12.07
C LYS A 22 3.25 -57.97 -11.37
N LEU A 23 3.50 -59.14 -11.96
CA LEU A 23 3.23 -60.45 -11.35
C LEU A 23 4.19 -60.72 -10.18
N LEU A 24 5.48 -60.43 -10.33
CA LEU A 24 6.46 -60.55 -9.25
C LEU A 24 6.13 -59.65 -8.06
N ILE A 25 5.74 -58.40 -8.32
CA ILE A 25 5.28 -57.48 -7.27
C ILE A 25 4.03 -58.02 -6.59
N ARG A 26 3.05 -58.54 -7.36
CA ARG A 26 1.84 -59.13 -6.79
C ARG A 26 2.13 -60.36 -5.92
N GLN A 27 3.05 -61.21 -6.36
CA GLN A 27 3.47 -62.38 -5.58
C GLN A 27 4.17 -61.95 -4.29
N LYS A 28 5.08 -60.97 -4.36
CA LYS A 28 5.81 -60.43 -3.20
C LYS A 28 4.88 -59.68 -2.22
N LEU A 29 3.87 -58.98 -2.73
CA LEU A 29 2.81 -58.37 -1.92
C LEU A 29 1.92 -59.42 -1.26
N SER A 30 1.59 -60.50 -1.96
CA SER A 30 0.77 -61.59 -1.41
C SER A 30 1.48 -62.36 -0.29
N SER A 31 2.80 -62.51 -0.35
CA SER A 31 3.59 -63.04 0.77
C SER A 31 3.68 -62.06 1.95
N LEU A 32 3.54 -60.76 1.70
CA LEU A 32 3.54 -59.73 2.75
C LEU A 32 2.18 -59.65 3.47
N SER A 33 1.08 -59.98 2.78
CA SER A 33 -0.28 -59.90 3.34
C SER A 33 -0.61 -60.98 4.38
N GLY A 34 0.22 -62.00 4.54
CA GLY A 34 0.05 -63.03 5.58
C GLY A 34 0.14 -62.50 7.02
N ASN A 35 0.73 -61.30 7.23
CA ASN A 35 0.91 -60.68 8.55
C ASN A 35 0.09 -59.40 8.77
N PHE A 36 -0.80 -59.02 7.84
CA PHE A 36 -1.76 -57.94 8.10
C PHE A 36 -3.04 -58.54 8.68
N SER A 37 -3.04 -58.69 10.01
CA SER A 37 -4.22 -59.11 10.76
C SER A 37 -5.36 -58.10 10.53
N GLY A 38 -6.50 -58.61 10.05
CA GLY A 38 -7.67 -57.82 9.70
C GLY A 38 -8.27 -57.12 10.92
N GLY A 39 -8.23 -55.80 10.93
CA GLY A 39 -9.07 -54.99 11.82
C GLY A 39 -10.53 -55.08 11.37
N ASP A 40 -11.42 -55.35 12.32
CA ASP A 40 -12.87 -55.52 12.16
C ASP A 40 -13.54 -54.48 11.23
N PHE A 41 -13.99 -54.93 10.06
CA PHE A 41 -14.70 -54.13 9.06
C PHE A 41 -16.19 -53.89 9.35
N ASN A 42 -16.68 -54.14 10.56
CA ASN A 42 -18.12 -54.10 10.87
C ASN A 42 -18.55 -53.05 11.92
N LYS A 43 -17.82 -51.94 12.07
CA LYS A 43 -18.19 -50.86 13.03
C LYS A 43 -18.39 -49.45 12.45
N THR A 44 -18.46 -49.28 11.14
CA THR A 44 -18.54 -47.94 10.50
C THR A 44 -19.83 -47.66 9.74
N GLN A 45 -20.84 -48.55 9.78
CA GLN A 45 -22.10 -48.32 9.08
C GLN A 45 -23.05 -47.31 9.76
N HIS A 46 -22.79 -46.90 11.00
CA HIS A 46 -23.65 -45.93 11.70
C HIS A 46 -23.08 -44.50 11.77
N ALA A 47 -21.79 -44.29 11.47
CA ALA A 47 -21.18 -42.96 11.49
C ALA A 47 -21.53 -42.15 10.22
N TRP A 48 -21.49 -42.79 9.04
CA TRP A 48 -21.81 -42.13 7.77
C TRP A 48 -23.29 -41.77 7.59
N ARG A 49 -24.21 -42.53 8.22
CA ARG A 49 -25.64 -42.24 8.14
C ARG A 49 -26.06 -41.05 9.01
N ARG A 50 -25.33 -40.74 10.09
CA ARG A 50 -25.59 -39.55 10.93
C ARG A 50 -24.92 -38.29 10.42
N PHE A 51 -23.78 -38.41 9.73
CA PHE A 51 -23.16 -37.27 9.06
C PHE A 51 -24.01 -36.78 7.87
N SER A 52 -24.59 -37.71 7.10
CA SER A 52 -25.44 -37.39 5.94
C SER A 52 -26.79 -36.71 6.31
N THR A 53 -27.40 -37.06 7.45
CA THR A 53 -28.72 -36.50 7.84
C THR A 53 -28.66 -35.13 8.51
N MET A 54 -27.47 -34.69 8.97
CA MET A 54 -27.30 -33.34 9.55
C MET A 54 -27.15 -32.27 8.45
N PHE A 55 -26.44 -32.59 7.35
CA PHE A 55 -26.27 -31.67 6.22
C PHE A 55 -27.50 -31.55 5.30
N THR A 56 -28.40 -32.53 5.32
CA THR A 56 -29.53 -32.56 4.36
C THR A 56 -30.84 -31.98 4.90
N LYS A 57 -30.96 -31.67 6.20
CA LYS A 57 -32.20 -31.11 6.77
C LYS A 57 -32.07 -29.68 7.33
N SER A 58 -30.86 -29.14 7.42
CA SER A 58 -30.64 -27.72 7.81
C SER A 58 -30.36 -26.79 6.62
N MET A 59 -30.27 -27.33 5.40
CA MET A 59 -29.95 -26.60 4.16
C MET A 59 -31.16 -26.47 3.21
N THR A 60 -32.36 -26.30 3.76
CA THR A 60 -33.58 -26.04 2.95
C THR A 60 -33.95 -24.56 2.86
N HIS A 61 -33.18 -23.67 3.51
CA HIS A 61 -33.33 -22.24 3.30
C HIS A 61 -32.44 -21.84 2.12
N PRO A 62 -33.00 -21.32 1.00
CA PRO A 62 -32.19 -20.80 -0.10
C PRO A 62 -31.42 -19.52 0.30
N ALA A 63 -31.75 -18.93 1.45
CA ALA A 63 -31.20 -17.67 1.94
C ALA A 63 -29.66 -17.57 1.95
N PRO A 64 -28.87 -18.50 2.53
CA PRO A 64 -27.41 -18.40 2.49
C PRO A 64 -26.83 -18.59 1.08
N ILE A 65 -27.41 -19.43 0.24
CA ILE A 65 -26.98 -19.61 -1.16
C ILE A 65 -27.29 -18.34 -1.97
N MET A 66 -28.47 -17.76 -1.78
CA MET A 66 -28.87 -16.49 -2.38
C MET A 66 -28.01 -15.33 -1.88
N LEU A 67 -27.63 -15.33 -0.60
CA LEU A 67 -26.71 -14.34 -0.02
C LEU A 67 -25.32 -14.46 -0.67
N ILE A 68 -24.77 -15.67 -0.78
CA ILE A 68 -23.46 -15.90 -1.42
C ILE A 68 -23.53 -15.50 -2.89
N ALA A 69 -24.57 -15.90 -3.62
CA ALA A 69 -24.77 -15.51 -5.01
C ALA A 69 -24.91 -13.99 -5.15
N ALA A 70 -25.67 -13.33 -4.26
CA ALA A 70 -25.81 -11.88 -4.24
C ALA A 70 -24.46 -11.19 -3.98
N VAL A 71 -23.66 -11.69 -3.03
CA VAL A 71 -22.32 -11.16 -2.72
C VAL A 71 -21.35 -11.36 -3.88
N LEU A 72 -21.41 -12.51 -4.57
CA LEU A 72 -20.55 -12.78 -5.73
C LEU A 72 -20.92 -11.91 -6.93
N ILE A 73 -22.22 -11.76 -7.20
CA ILE A 73 -22.72 -10.88 -8.28
C ILE A 73 -22.41 -9.42 -7.94
N SER A 74 -22.66 -8.99 -6.70
CA SER A 74 -22.35 -7.62 -6.27
C SER A 74 -20.85 -7.38 -6.26
N GLY A 75 -20.04 -8.37 -5.88
CA GLY A 75 -18.58 -8.29 -5.91
C GLY A 75 -18.04 -8.12 -7.34
N GLY A 76 -18.61 -8.84 -8.31
CA GLY A 76 -18.28 -8.67 -9.72
C GLY A 76 -18.64 -7.28 -10.25
N VAL A 77 -19.82 -6.76 -9.90
CA VAL A 77 -20.26 -5.40 -10.28
C VAL A 77 -19.39 -4.34 -9.64
N SER A 78 -19.09 -4.45 -8.35
CA SER A 78 -18.17 -3.55 -7.64
C SER A 78 -16.77 -3.60 -8.25
N TYR A 79 -16.24 -4.78 -8.58
CA TYR A 79 -14.93 -4.90 -9.22
C TYR A 79 -14.89 -4.21 -10.58
N ALA A 80 -15.91 -4.40 -11.42
CA ALA A 80 -16.03 -3.70 -12.70
C ALA A 80 -16.20 -2.18 -12.53
N ALA A 81 -16.94 -1.76 -11.50
CA ALA A 81 -17.13 -0.34 -11.19
C ALA A 81 -15.82 0.36 -10.81
N GLU A 82 -14.84 -0.34 -10.24
CA GLU A 82 -13.56 0.27 -9.83
C GLU A 82 -12.82 0.91 -11.02
N GLY A 83 -12.87 0.27 -12.19
CA GLY A 83 -12.27 0.78 -13.42
C GLY A 83 -13.12 1.80 -14.19
N SER A 84 -14.33 2.10 -13.71
CA SER A 84 -15.24 3.01 -14.43
C SER A 84 -14.79 4.48 -14.35
N LEU A 85 -15.03 5.21 -15.43
CA LEU A 85 -14.75 6.63 -15.60
C LEU A 85 -16.05 7.45 -15.50
N PRO A 86 -15.94 8.76 -15.21
CA PRO A 86 -17.08 9.66 -15.29
C PRO A 86 -17.82 9.55 -16.65
N GLY A 87 -19.11 9.24 -16.59
CA GLY A 87 -19.95 8.99 -17.78
C GLY A 87 -20.29 7.51 -17.98
N ASP A 88 -19.53 6.60 -17.38
CA ASP A 88 -19.81 5.16 -17.45
C ASP A 88 -21.00 4.77 -16.57
N LEU A 89 -21.71 3.72 -16.99
CA LEU A 89 -22.89 3.19 -16.30
C LEU A 89 -22.62 2.80 -14.84
N LEU A 90 -21.44 2.25 -14.55
CA LEU A 90 -21.07 1.76 -13.22
C LEU A 90 -20.35 2.81 -12.36
N TYR A 91 -20.13 4.02 -12.87
CA TYR A 91 -19.48 5.09 -12.11
C TYR A 91 -20.24 5.51 -10.84
N PRO A 92 -21.58 5.54 -10.81
CA PRO A 92 -22.31 5.73 -9.55
C PRO A 92 -22.03 4.64 -8.51
N VAL A 93 -21.77 3.40 -8.94
CA VAL A 93 -21.42 2.30 -8.04
C VAL A 93 -20.00 2.48 -7.50
N LYS A 94 -19.06 2.95 -8.32
CA LYS A 94 -17.70 3.31 -7.87
C LYS A 94 -17.76 4.31 -6.72
N LEU A 95 -18.51 5.40 -6.89
CA LEU A 95 -18.61 6.46 -5.89
C LEU A 95 -19.45 6.06 -4.69
N GLY A 96 -20.64 5.51 -4.90
CA GLY A 96 -21.61 5.26 -3.82
C GLY A 96 -21.37 3.97 -3.04
N VAL A 97 -20.61 3.02 -3.58
CA VAL A 97 -20.36 1.72 -2.95
C VAL A 97 -18.87 1.51 -2.73
N ASN A 98 -18.07 1.44 -3.79
CA ASN A 98 -16.66 1.07 -3.64
C ASN A 98 -15.90 2.09 -2.78
N GLU A 99 -16.09 3.38 -3.08
CA GLU A 99 -15.39 4.44 -2.38
C GLU A 99 -15.83 4.58 -0.91
N GLU A 100 -17.10 4.32 -0.63
CA GLU A 100 -17.65 4.35 0.72
C GLU A 100 -17.22 3.12 1.53
N VAL A 101 -17.17 1.93 0.93
CA VAL A 101 -16.62 0.73 1.58
C VAL A 101 -15.16 0.94 1.98
N GLY A 102 -14.36 1.53 1.08
CA GLY A 102 -12.97 1.88 1.41
C GLY A 102 -12.87 2.95 2.50
N ALA A 103 -13.80 3.93 2.53
CA ALA A 103 -13.85 4.94 3.60
C ALA A 103 -14.21 4.31 4.96
N TRP A 104 -15.16 3.37 4.97
CA TRP A 104 -15.55 2.63 6.18
C TRP A 104 -14.43 1.71 6.69
N ALA A 105 -13.65 1.13 5.78
CA ALA A 105 -12.50 0.31 6.13
C ALA A 105 -11.31 1.14 6.68
N ALA A 106 -11.28 2.45 6.44
CA ALA A 106 -10.23 3.36 6.90
C ALA A 106 -10.45 3.80 8.36
N PHE A 107 -10.35 2.85 9.30
CA PHE A 107 -10.74 3.01 10.70
C PHE A 107 -9.87 3.98 11.53
N SER A 108 -8.63 4.22 11.12
CA SER A 108 -7.71 5.14 11.82
C SER A 108 -7.73 6.54 11.19
N ALA A 109 -7.37 7.56 11.97
CA ALA A 109 -7.29 8.94 11.45
C ALA A 109 -6.32 9.04 10.26
N GLU A 110 -5.18 8.35 10.34
CA GLU A 110 -4.14 8.27 9.32
C GLU A 110 -4.62 7.51 8.07
N SER A 111 -5.19 6.31 8.22
CA SER A 111 -5.74 5.56 7.07
C SER A 111 -6.88 6.31 6.38
N SER A 112 -7.72 7.02 7.15
CA SER A 112 -8.74 7.90 6.60
C SER A 112 -8.13 9.08 5.82
N ALA A 113 -6.96 9.59 6.21
CA ALA A 113 -6.27 10.64 5.48
C ALA A 113 -5.68 10.14 4.17
N HIS A 114 -5.00 8.98 4.21
CA HIS A 114 -4.54 8.28 3.01
C HIS A 114 -5.68 7.92 2.06
N TRP A 115 -6.88 7.62 2.59
CA TRP A 115 -8.04 7.38 1.75
C TRP A 115 -8.56 8.64 1.03
N GLU A 116 -8.46 9.81 1.64
CA GLU A 116 -8.74 11.08 0.96
C GLU A 116 -7.68 11.37 -0.12
N VAL A 117 -6.40 11.11 0.18
CA VAL A 117 -5.31 11.21 -0.81
C VAL A 117 -5.63 10.34 -2.03
N LYS A 118 -5.89 9.05 -1.82
CA LYS A 118 -6.22 8.10 -2.89
C LYS A 118 -7.43 8.52 -3.71
N ARG A 119 -8.45 9.13 -3.10
CA ARG A 119 -9.61 9.63 -3.86
C ARG A 119 -9.27 10.86 -4.68
N ALA A 120 -8.42 11.77 -4.18
CA ALA A 120 -7.92 12.89 -4.96
C ALA A 120 -7.12 12.39 -6.18
N GLU A 121 -6.21 11.43 -5.97
CA GLU A 121 -5.40 10.79 -7.04
C GLU A 121 -6.28 10.16 -8.12
N ARG A 122 -7.26 9.35 -7.73
CA ARG A 122 -8.21 8.74 -8.67
C ARG A 122 -8.92 9.75 -9.56
N ARG A 123 -9.24 10.95 -9.04
CA ARG A 123 -9.86 12.01 -9.85
C ARG A 123 -8.88 12.54 -10.89
N LEU A 124 -7.60 12.70 -10.54
CA LEU A 124 -6.56 13.10 -11.50
C LEU A 124 -6.33 12.01 -12.55
N GLU A 125 -6.24 10.75 -12.15
CA GLU A 125 -6.14 9.59 -13.06
C GLU A 125 -7.34 9.52 -14.02
N GLU A 126 -8.56 9.79 -13.54
CA GLU A 126 -9.77 9.86 -14.36
C GLU A 126 -9.67 10.96 -15.41
N ALA A 127 -9.23 12.17 -15.03
CA ALA A 127 -9.01 13.27 -15.97
C ALA A 127 -7.94 12.93 -17.01
N GLU A 128 -6.81 12.38 -16.57
CA GLU A 128 -5.70 11.99 -17.44
C GLU A 128 -6.12 10.91 -18.44
N THR A 129 -6.85 9.89 -17.97
CA THR A 129 -7.34 8.80 -18.80
C THR A 129 -8.34 9.31 -19.83
N LEU A 130 -9.31 10.12 -19.43
CA LEU A 130 -10.30 10.70 -20.35
C LEU A 130 -9.66 11.63 -21.37
N ALA A 131 -8.68 12.44 -20.95
CA ALA A 131 -7.94 13.32 -21.86
C ALA A 131 -7.09 12.53 -22.85
N ALA A 132 -6.41 11.46 -22.40
CA ALA A 132 -5.63 10.60 -23.27
C ALA A 132 -6.51 9.87 -24.30
N GLN A 133 -7.76 9.57 -23.96
CA GLN A 133 -8.75 8.97 -24.86
C GLN A 133 -9.47 9.98 -25.76
N GLY A 134 -9.30 11.30 -25.54
CA GLY A 134 -10.05 12.35 -26.24
C GLY A 134 -11.52 12.45 -25.83
N ASN A 135 -11.91 11.82 -24.71
CA ASN A 135 -13.27 11.74 -24.20
C ASN A 135 -13.56 12.72 -23.05
N LEU A 136 -12.62 13.60 -22.72
CA LEU A 136 -12.81 14.58 -21.65
C LEU A 136 -13.75 15.69 -22.13
N ASP A 137 -14.97 15.73 -21.60
CA ASP A 137 -15.93 16.83 -21.81
C ASP A 137 -15.76 17.95 -20.77
N VAL A 138 -16.26 19.16 -21.07
CA VAL A 138 -16.21 20.31 -20.14
C VAL A 138 -16.95 20.02 -18.83
N ASN A 139 -18.13 19.41 -18.90
CA ASN A 139 -18.91 19.10 -17.70
C ASN A 139 -18.23 18.01 -16.87
N VAL A 140 -17.65 17.03 -17.55
CA VAL A 140 -16.89 15.94 -16.91
C VAL A 140 -15.63 16.48 -16.24
N SER A 141 -14.88 17.35 -16.93
CA SER A 141 -13.70 18.02 -16.38
C SER A 141 -14.05 18.83 -15.13
N ALA A 142 -15.14 19.60 -15.16
CA ALA A 142 -15.59 20.38 -14.00
C ALA A 142 -16.00 19.47 -12.82
N ALA A 143 -16.72 18.38 -13.07
CA ALA A 143 -17.11 17.43 -12.04
C ALA A 143 -15.90 16.70 -11.42
N ILE A 144 -14.88 16.40 -12.22
CA ILE A 144 -13.62 15.84 -11.73
C ILE A 144 -12.87 16.87 -10.87
N GLU A 145 -12.73 18.10 -11.36
CA GLU A 145 -12.08 19.20 -10.63
C GLU A 145 -12.73 19.41 -9.26
N GLU A 146 -14.06 19.50 -9.21
CA GLU A 146 -14.81 19.70 -7.97
C GLU A 146 -14.57 18.56 -6.96
N LYS A 147 -14.59 17.30 -7.43
CA LYS A 147 -14.30 16.14 -6.57
C LYS A 147 -12.86 16.14 -6.08
N PHE A 148 -11.90 16.41 -6.97
CA PHE A 148 -10.48 16.52 -6.63
C PHE A 148 -10.27 17.57 -5.53
N GLU A 149 -10.80 18.77 -5.74
CA GLU A 149 -10.67 19.90 -4.81
C GLU A 149 -11.26 19.59 -3.44
N ARG A 150 -12.40 18.89 -3.41
CA ARG A 150 -13.03 18.41 -2.17
C ARG A 150 -12.15 17.42 -1.41
N HIS A 151 -11.57 16.43 -2.09
CA HIS A 151 -10.68 15.46 -1.43
C HIS A 151 -9.38 16.12 -0.99
N ALA A 152 -8.78 16.98 -1.83
CA ALA A 152 -7.59 17.74 -1.48
C ALA A 152 -7.80 18.65 -0.25
N ALA A 153 -8.96 19.30 -0.15
CA ALA A 153 -9.32 20.08 1.05
C ALA A 153 -9.43 19.18 2.30
N LYS A 154 -10.06 18.00 2.19
CA LYS A 154 -10.14 17.06 3.31
C LYS A 154 -8.78 16.51 3.73
N VAL A 155 -7.84 16.33 2.80
CA VAL A 155 -6.45 15.96 3.14
C VAL A 155 -5.81 17.08 3.97
N LYS A 156 -5.89 18.33 3.52
CA LYS A 156 -5.38 19.49 4.27
C LYS A 156 -5.97 19.59 5.67
N ASP A 157 -7.29 19.45 5.79
CA ASP A 157 -7.97 19.47 7.08
C ASP A 157 -7.49 18.37 8.03
N ARG A 158 -7.14 17.19 7.50
CA ARG A 158 -6.61 16.08 8.29
C ARG A 158 -5.17 16.33 8.72
N ILE A 159 -4.33 16.87 7.84
CA ILE A 159 -2.96 17.31 8.18
C ILE A 159 -3.01 18.33 9.33
N ASN A 160 -3.85 19.36 9.21
CA ASN A 160 -4.04 20.36 10.27
C ASN A 160 -4.49 19.72 11.60
N LYS A 161 -5.33 18.68 11.55
CA LYS A 161 -5.75 17.92 12.74
C LYS A 161 -4.62 17.10 13.36
N PHE A 162 -3.71 16.54 12.56
CA PHE A 162 -2.52 15.86 13.09
C PHE A 162 -1.59 16.86 13.76
N GLU A 163 -1.33 18.01 13.13
CA GLU A 163 -0.50 19.08 13.71
C GLU A 163 -1.07 19.63 15.02
N ALA A 164 -2.39 19.86 15.07
CA ALA A 164 -3.07 20.30 16.29
C ALA A 164 -2.98 19.28 17.44
N LYS A 165 -2.84 18.00 17.11
CA LYS A 165 -2.61 16.90 18.07
C LYS A 165 -1.12 16.62 18.33
N GLN A 166 -0.23 17.44 17.77
CA GLN A 166 1.23 17.27 17.81
C GLN A 166 1.72 15.93 17.22
N ASP A 167 0.91 15.31 16.38
CA ASP A 167 1.26 14.12 15.60
C ASP A 167 1.95 14.55 14.30
N PHE A 168 3.13 15.16 14.45
CA PHE A 168 3.87 15.71 13.31
C PHE A 168 4.33 14.62 12.34
N LYS A 169 4.56 13.39 12.84
CA LYS A 169 4.89 12.25 12.00
C LYS A 169 3.76 11.90 11.03
N ALA A 170 2.53 11.75 11.51
CA ALA A 170 1.39 11.48 10.63
C ALA A 170 1.10 12.67 9.67
N ALA A 171 1.29 13.91 10.15
CA ALA A 171 1.16 15.10 9.31
C ALA A 171 2.17 15.08 8.14
N VAL A 172 3.44 14.80 8.42
CA VAL A 172 4.51 14.77 7.40
C VAL A 172 4.34 13.58 6.46
N ASP A 173 3.96 12.41 6.95
CA ASP A 173 3.74 11.22 6.12
C ASP A 173 2.63 11.48 5.09
N VAL A 174 1.43 11.82 5.55
CA VAL A 174 0.29 12.11 4.67
C VAL A 174 0.59 13.28 3.74
N GLY A 175 1.15 14.36 4.29
CA GLY A 175 1.45 15.57 3.55
C GLY A 175 2.49 15.36 2.45
N SER A 176 3.57 14.63 2.74
CA SER A 176 4.64 14.38 1.77
C SER A 176 4.22 13.40 0.68
N ASN A 177 3.44 12.37 1.04
CA ASN A 177 2.87 11.44 0.07
C ASN A 177 1.91 12.17 -0.88
N PHE A 178 1.04 13.03 -0.36
CA PHE A 178 0.14 13.81 -1.20
C PHE A 178 0.89 14.83 -2.07
N GLU A 179 1.87 15.55 -1.53
CA GLU A 179 2.72 16.48 -2.28
C GLU A 179 3.43 15.77 -3.44
N ALA A 180 4.03 14.61 -3.18
CA ALA A 180 4.74 13.83 -4.19
C ALA A 180 3.79 13.37 -5.31
N SER A 181 2.59 12.93 -4.94
CA SER A 181 1.56 12.51 -5.87
C SER A 181 1.06 13.66 -6.75
N LEU A 182 0.74 14.82 -6.15
CA LEU A 182 0.33 16.01 -6.89
C LEU A 182 1.40 16.45 -7.90
N LYS A 183 2.68 16.44 -7.51
CA LYS A 183 3.79 16.76 -8.42
C LYS A 183 3.95 15.73 -9.55
N ALA A 184 3.65 14.47 -9.30
CA ALA A 184 3.68 13.44 -10.33
C ALA A 184 2.56 13.67 -11.36
N HIS A 185 1.33 13.88 -10.88
CA HIS A 185 0.18 14.16 -11.74
C HIS A 185 0.29 15.51 -12.47
N GLU A 186 0.82 16.56 -11.83
CA GLU A 186 1.09 17.86 -12.48
C GLU A 186 1.91 17.67 -13.76
N LYS A 187 3.00 16.88 -13.70
CA LYS A 187 3.87 16.63 -14.86
C LYS A 187 3.16 15.87 -15.98
N ILE A 188 2.21 15.01 -15.65
CA ILE A 188 1.41 14.27 -16.65
C ILE A 188 0.40 15.22 -17.28
N LEU A 189 -0.33 15.97 -16.46
CA LEU A 189 -1.30 16.98 -16.88
C LEU A 189 -0.66 18.09 -17.72
N ASP A 190 0.56 18.52 -17.41
CA ASP A 190 1.33 19.46 -18.23
C ASP A 190 1.49 18.95 -19.66
N LYS A 191 1.86 17.68 -19.83
CA LYS A 191 2.03 17.05 -21.15
C LYS A 191 0.70 16.91 -21.89
N LEU A 192 -0.36 16.52 -21.19
CA LEU A 192 -1.68 16.32 -21.80
C LEU A 192 -2.39 17.63 -22.13
N SER A 193 -2.20 18.67 -21.31
CA SER A 193 -2.85 19.99 -21.48
C SER A 193 -2.41 20.75 -22.73
N GLN A 194 -1.27 20.39 -23.32
CA GLN A 194 -0.82 20.91 -24.61
C GLN A 194 -1.77 20.50 -25.75
N LYS A 195 -2.45 19.36 -25.60
CA LYS A 195 -3.40 18.80 -26.58
C LYS A 195 -4.85 19.03 -26.16
N GLU A 196 -5.14 18.97 -24.85
CA GLU A 196 -6.48 19.12 -24.29
C GLU A 196 -6.59 20.40 -23.45
N SER A 197 -7.22 21.44 -24.00
CA SER A 197 -7.38 22.74 -23.34
C SER A 197 -8.21 22.67 -22.05
N LYS A 198 -9.10 21.68 -21.93
CA LYS A 198 -9.97 21.45 -20.77
C LYS A 198 -9.17 21.08 -19.50
N LEU A 199 -8.01 20.46 -19.67
CA LEU A 199 -7.11 20.12 -18.56
C LEU A 199 -6.39 21.33 -17.95
N LYS A 200 -6.38 22.49 -18.63
CA LYS A 200 -5.60 23.66 -18.17
C LYS A 200 -6.01 24.11 -16.77
N LEU A 201 -7.31 24.04 -16.46
CA LEU A 201 -7.87 24.40 -15.15
C LEU A 201 -7.46 23.37 -14.09
N ILE A 202 -7.67 22.08 -14.35
CA ILE A 202 -7.30 21.00 -13.42
C ILE A 202 -5.80 21.05 -13.10
N ARG A 203 -4.95 21.16 -14.13
CA ARG A 203 -3.50 21.31 -13.99
C ARG A 203 -3.12 22.50 -13.10
N GLU A 204 -3.75 23.66 -13.32
CA GLU A 204 -3.49 24.85 -12.51
C GLU A 204 -3.88 24.61 -11.04
N ARG A 205 -5.01 23.97 -10.79
CA ARG A 205 -5.46 23.64 -9.43
C ARG A 205 -4.52 22.65 -8.75
N VAL A 206 -4.09 21.60 -9.45
CA VAL A 206 -3.11 20.63 -8.94
C VAL A 206 -1.82 21.33 -8.56
N ARG A 207 -1.30 22.23 -9.40
CA ARG A 207 -0.11 23.03 -9.10
C ARG A 207 -0.28 23.88 -7.85
N VAL A 208 -1.39 24.63 -7.75
CA VAL A 208 -1.70 25.43 -6.56
C VAL A 208 -1.76 24.56 -5.30
N ARG A 209 -2.37 23.37 -5.38
CA ARG A 209 -2.42 22.44 -4.24
C ARG A 209 -1.06 21.85 -3.90
N ALA A 210 -0.21 21.57 -4.89
CA ALA A 210 1.15 21.07 -4.65
C ALA A 210 1.98 22.13 -3.90
N ASP A 211 1.91 23.39 -4.31
CA ASP A 211 2.59 24.50 -3.65
C ASP A 211 2.05 24.75 -2.23
N ASP A 212 0.73 24.70 -2.05
CA ASP A 212 0.10 24.79 -0.73
C ASP A 212 0.52 23.66 0.22
N MET A 213 0.69 22.43 -0.29
CA MET A 213 1.18 21.30 0.51
C MET A 213 2.66 21.46 0.89
N VAL A 214 3.51 22.01 0.02
CA VAL A 214 4.90 22.34 0.38
C VAL A 214 4.93 23.27 1.60
N ASN A 215 4.10 24.32 1.59
CA ASN A 215 4.04 25.28 2.68
C ASN A 215 3.42 24.68 3.96
N THR A 216 2.35 23.91 3.83
CA THR A 216 1.70 23.23 4.95
C THR A 216 2.68 22.28 5.65
N ASN A 217 3.42 21.48 4.88
CA ASN A 217 4.34 20.47 5.42
C ASN A 217 5.62 21.06 6.05
N ALA A 218 6.02 22.28 5.68
CA ALA A 218 7.26 22.88 6.16
C ALA A 218 7.30 22.99 7.70
N GLY A 219 6.20 23.40 8.31
CA GLY A 219 6.07 23.50 9.77
C GLY A 219 6.13 22.14 10.46
N ALA A 220 5.41 21.15 9.94
CA ALA A 220 5.39 19.80 10.48
C ALA A 220 6.76 19.11 10.36
N ARG A 221 7.47 19.24 9.23
CA ARG A 221 8.82 18.67 9.01
C ARG A 221 9.84 19.15 10.04
N MET A 222 9.84 20.46 10.33
CA MET A 222 10.75 21.05 11.32
C MET A 222 10.48 20.51 12.72
N ARG A 223 9.20 20.34 13.08
CA ARG A 223 8.77 19.86 14.41
C ARG A 223 8.96 18.36 14.58
N GLU A 224 8.72 17.56 13.53
CA GLU A 224 9.00 16.13 13.52
C GLU A 224 10.50 15.87 13.73
N GLY A 225 11.37 16.59 13.02
CA GLY A 225 12.82 16.50 13.18
C GLY A 225 13.31 16.86 14.59
N ALA A 226 12.68 17.87 15.22
CA ALA A 226 12.97 18.24 16.61
C ALA A 226 12.50 17.17 17.62
N GLN A 227 11.32 16.57 17.44
CA GLN A 227 10.82 15.48 18.29
C GLN A 227 11.72 14.24 18.20
N ASN A 228 12.18 13.90 17.00
CA ASN A 228 13.04 12.74 16.79
C ASN A 228 14.46 12.94 17.38
N SER A 229 14.95 14.19 17.42
CA SER A 229 16.26 14.51 18.00
C SER A 229 16.25 14.54 19.54
N GLY A 230 15.10 14.84 20.16
CA GLY A 230 14.96 14.84 21.63
C GLY A 230 14.85 13.44 22.27
N GLY A 231 14.60 12.40 21.47
CA GLY A 231 14.42 11.02 21.95
C GLY A 231 15.71 10.20 22.09
N ASN A 232 16.82 10.65 21.51
CA ASN A 232 18.07 9.85 21.40
C ASN A 232 19.11 10.15 22.49
N ASN A 233 18.73 10.80 23.60
CA ASN A 233 19.61 10.95 24.76
C ASN A 233 19.42 9.78 25.74
N SER A 234 19.54 8.54 25.27
CA SER A 234 19.87 7.41 26.14
C SER A 234 21.38 7.40 26.35
N GLU A 235 21.82 8.18 27.34
CA GLU A 235 22.92 7.91 28.26
C GLU A 235 24.02 6.97 27.71
N PHE A 236 24.92 7.52 26.88
CA PHE A 236 26.19 6.88 26.60
C PHE A 236 27.13 7.14 27.78
N GLU A 237 27.03 6.32 28.83
CA GLU A 237 28.05 6.27 29.88
C GLU A 237 29.38 5.85 29.25
N ILE A 238 30.29 6.81 29.08
CA ILE A 238 31.70 6.51 28.77
C ILE A 238 32.32 5.91 30.03
N ARG A 239 32.15 4.60 30.19
CA ARG A 239 32.86 3.81 31.19
C ARG A 239 34.20 3.38 30.59
N GLY A 240 35.17 4.28 30.67
CA GLY A 240 36.53 4.02 30.21
C GLY A 240 37.47 5.08 30.72
N GLY A 241 37.90 4.95 31.98
CA GLY A 241 39.02 5.71 32.51
C GLY A 241 40.27 5.38 31.70
N VAL A 242 40.74 6.34 30.90
CA VAL A 242 42.09 6.32 30.33
C VAL A 242 42.97 7.09 31.30
N GLU A 243 43.69 6.33 32.13
CA GLU A 243 44.78 6.80 32.96
C GLU A 243 45.90 7.27 32.03
N ILE A 244 46.08 8.60 31.92
CA ILE A 244 47.21 9.18 31.20
C ILE A 244 48.43 9.05 32.11
N LYS A 245 49.30 8.09 31.80
CA LYS A 245 50.65 8.02 32.36
C LYS A 245 51.49 9.15 31.78
N ASP A 246 51.97 9.97 32.70
CA ASP A 246 52.87 11.10 32.49
C ASP A 246 54.30 10.58 32.32
N ASP A 247 54.69 10.29 31.07
CA ASP A 247 56.09 9.96 30.73
C ASP A 247 56.71 11.16 30.00
N ARG A 248 57.41 11.98 30.79
CA ARG A 248 58.39 12.95 30.29
C ARG A 248 59.53 12.22 29.60
N ASP A 249 59.82 12.54 28.34
CA ASP A 249 61.21 12.73 27.92
C ASP A 249 61.38 13.63 26.70
N ALA A 250 62.58 14.21 26.62
CA ALA A 250 62.97 15.44 25.94
C ALA A 250 63.04 15.40 24.40
N GLY A 251 63.05 16.60 23.78
CA GLY A 251 63.63 16.77 22.44
C GLY A 251 63.14 17.95 21.60
N ASP A 252 63.69 19.14 21.88
CA ASP A 252 64.07 20.24 20.97
C ASP A 252 63.33 20.49 19.63
N GLY A 253 62.92 21.76 19.41
CA GLY A 253 63.05 22.37 18.09
C GLY A 253 61.86 23.16 17.52
N LYS A 254 61.91 24.48 17.75
CA LYS A 254 61.64 25.54 16.73
C LYS A 254 60.19 26.04 16.49
N THR A 255 59.90 27.14 17.19
CA THR A 255 59.24 28.40 16.76
C THR A 255 58.39 28.44 15.48
N ARG A 256 57.13 28.93 15.61
CA ARG A 256 56.71 30.27 15.13
C ARG A 256 55.22 30.59 15.41
N ASN A 257 55.06 31.83 15.91
CA ASN A 257 53.95 32.78 15.75
C ASN A 257 52.64 32.64 16.53
N SER A 258 52.58 33.45 17.58
CA SER A 258 51.39 34.12 18.12
C SER A 258 50.68 34.99 17.08
N VAL A 259 49.34 34.96 17.05
CA VAL A 259 48.50 36.14 16.81
C VAL A 259 47.27 36.05 17.73
N GLU A 260 46.91 37.22 18.25
CA GLU A 260 46.02 37.55 19.34
C GLU A 260 44.51 37.25 19.12
N THR A 261 43.92 36.84 20.23
CA THR A 261 42.66 37.24 20.88
C THR A 261 41.71 38.29 20.27
N GLU A 262 40.42 37.95 20.44
CA GLU A 262 39.23 38.79 20.72
C GLU A 262 38.55 39.59 19.60
N SER A 263 37.28 39.22 19.33
CA SER A 263 36.22 40.20 19.04
C SER A 263 34.85 39.63 19.42
N SER A 264 34.36 40.07 20.58
CA SER A 264 32.97 39.90 21.03
C SER A 264 32.09 41.00 20.43
N LEU A 265 31.04 40.63 19.70
CA LEU A 265 30.02 41.56 19.19
C LEU A 265 28.67 41.25 19.84
N ARG A 266 28.33 42.04 20.87
CA ARG A 266 26.97 42.26 21.38
C ARG A 266 26.22 43.12 20.37
N ILE A 267 24.99 42.74 20.02
CA ILE A 267 24.02 43.68 19.44
C ILE A 267 22.74 43.58 20.28
N GLU A 268 22.44 44.73 20.88
CA GLU A 268 21.29 45.04 21.74
C GLU A 268 19.98 45.03 20.93
N LEU A 269 18.91 44.53 21.55
CA LEU A 269 17.54 44.58 21.07
C LEU A 269 16.95 45.97 21.32
N GLU A 270 16.38 46.60 20.30
CA GLU A 270 15.50 47.75 20.46
C GLU A 270 14.13 47.48 19.82
N VAL A 271 13.12 47.42 20.69
CA VAL A 271 11.70 47.27 20.36
C VAL A 271 11.06 48.65 20.38
N PRO A 272 10.31 49.07 19.34
CA PRO A 272 9.41 50.20 19.47
C PRO A 272 7.94 49.75 19.63
N GLN A 273 7.26 50.40 20.57
CA GLN A 273 5.80 50.55 20.71
C GLN A 273 5.56 52.04 21.06
N PRO A 274 4.34 52.59 20.92
CA PRO A 274 3.11 52.01 20.38
C PRO A 274 2.71 52.52 18.98
#